data_AF-A0A7W2SP63-F1
#
_entry.id   AF-A0A7W2SP63-F1
#
_cell.length_a   1.000
_cell.length_b   1.000
_cell.length_c   1.000
_cell.angle_alpha   90.00
_cell.angle_beta   90.00
_cell.angle_gamma   90.00
#
_symmetry.space_group_name_H-M   'P 1'
#
loop_
_entity.id
_entity.type
_entity.pdbx_description
1 polymer ?
#
loop_
_entity_poly.entity_id
_entity_poly.type
_entity_poly.pdbx_seq_one_letter_code
_entity_poly.pdbx_strand_id
1 'polypeptide(L)'
;MPVVKLKDFSRWSHLGFDGKLTFYRPRDIPFVTYKNGVPCYEANMYIHKLLEEGLKYQTIRTYANSIIALVYHVESATHLNRFRDLTDATFRLFIQGLQSEKHPNGEKVKSNNRVLEVGIRCLKFLEFVQEYHDLKLFIGKDKANAIKVVETTHKISIEGSRHKKEVTATSHICLPSKDAVKRRLPVGEKDALKVWSFIQTNVNKAVRYRDIALYQLMEQTGARVVELHLVTVDDFKDARGMIEPSLKMHTLKRKDEQTTRHVPIPHTLVTDIAQYMKYRRKIMKKKGLTGDKDHGFLFIATKTGEPFKADSWTTYLNKWKKELGIKGELHPHLYRHAFITNKLIEIIQQHEDVTNADDFRKHLLNAEAFKLQLREWTGHTQLHSLETYIHLAFAKIRGYAKAYSAVALSASVGIVEDQLSRIEKQIQDKELNFTEALASLKSTIKAFGLDIKQAKV
;
A
#
# COMPACT_ATOMS: atom_id res chain seq x y z
N MET A 1 -1.84 -10.97 -23.40
CA MET A 1 -2.21 -9.88 -22.46
C MET A 1 -2.26 -8.59 -23.24
N PRO A 2 -3.32 -7.80 -23.13
CA PRO A 2 -3.60 -6.76 -24.12
C PRO A 2 -2.85 -5.43 -23.86
N VAL A 3 -2.43 -5.18 -22.61
CA VAL A 3 -1.44 -4.14 -22.28
C VAL A 3 -0.09 -4.82 -22.03
N VAL A 4 0.88 -4.53 -22.87
CA VAL A 4 2.26 -5.03 -22.75
C VAL A 4 3.11 -4.01 -22.01
N LYS A 5 4.12 -4.46 -21.26
CA LYS A 5 5.12 -3.57 -20.66
C LYS A 5 6.30 -3.46 -21.62
N LEU A 6 6.48 -2.29 -22.22
CA LEU A 6 7.72 -1.95 -22.92
C LEU A 6 8.76 -1.52 -21.90
N LYS A 7 9.90 -2.20 -21.90
CA LYS A 7 11.01 -1.91 -20.99
C LYS A 7 11.95 -0.89 -21.61
N ASP A 8 12.55 -0.07 -20.76
CA ASP A 8 13.63 0.84 -21.13
C ASP A 8 13.30 1.73 -22.35
N PHE A 9 12.03 2.15 -22.46
CA PHE A 9 11.58 3.03 -23.52
C PHE A 9 12.24 4.39 -23.33
N SER A 10 12.98 4.83 -24.35
CA SER A 10 13.58 6.15 -24.42
C SER A 10 13.01 6.90 -25.61
N ARG A 11 12.92 8.22 -25.46
CA ARG A 11 12.48 9.12 -26.51
C ARG A 11 13.44 10.30 -26.58
N TRP A 12 13.56 10.84 -27.78
CA TRP A 12 14.28 12.07 -28.01
C TRP A 12 13.68 13.21 -27.18
N SER A 13 14.54 14.06 -26.62
CA SER A 13 14.16 15.22 -25.82
C SER A 13 14.33 16.51 -26.62
N HIS A 14 15.56 16.80 -27.04
CA HIS A 14 15.91 18.02 -27.78
C HIS A 14 17.26 17.83 -28.48
N LEU A 15 17.59 18.73 -29.40
CA LEU A 15 18.93 18.87 -29.94
C LEU A 15 19.72 19.78 -29.00
N GLY A 16 20.83 19.29 -28.45
CA GLY A 16 21.74 20.08 -27.66
C GLY A 16 22.41 21.19 -28.48
N PHE A 17 22.91 22.23 -27.81
CA PHE A 17 23.68 23.29 -28.46
C PHE A 17 24.99 22.78 -29.09
N ASP A 18 25.42 21.58 -28.73
CA ASP A 18 26.54 20.85 -29.33
C ASP A 18 26.14 20.06 -30.59
N GLY A 19 24.91 20.21 -31.07
CA GLY A 19 24.37 19.49 -32.22
C GLY A 19 24.07 18.02 -31.96
N LYS A 20 24.12 17.56 -30.71
CA LYS A 20 23.84 16.15 -30.36
C LYS A 20 22.42 15.95 -29.87
N LEU A 21 21.85 14.80 -30.19
CA LEU A 21 20.52 14.43 -29.71
C LEU A 21 20.57 14.07 -28.23
N THR A 22 19.82 14.79 -27.42
CA THR A 22 19.60 14.47 -26.01
C THR A 22 18.36 13.61 -25.88
N PHE A 23 18.44 12.55 -25.08
CA PHE A 23 17.34 11.63 -24.82
C PHE A 23 16.86 11.73 -23.37
N TYR A 24 15.57 11.51 -23.17
CA TYR A 24 15.06 11.29 -21.82
C TYR A 24 15.60 9.98 -21.25
N ARG A 25 15.82 9.95 -19.93
CA ARG A 25 16.19 8.73 -19.21
C ARG A 25 15.19 7.62 -19.58
N PRO A 26 15.67 6.42 -19.99
CA PRO A 26 14.80 5.29 -20.29
C PRO A 26 13.86 4.96 -19.13
N ARG A 27 12.60 4.65 -19.42
CA ARG A 27 11.60 4.26 -18.43
C ARG A 27 10.67 3.22 -19.02
N ASP A 28 10.16 2.35 -18.16
CA ASP A 28 9.10 1.42 -18.54
C ASP A 28 7.80 2.16 -18.90
N ILE A 29 7.11 1.73 -19.96
CA ILE A 29 5.78 2.24 -20.34
C ILE A 29 4.80 1.10 -20.63
N PRO A 30 3.50 1.26 -20.32
CA PRO A 30 2.48 0.38 -20.85
C PRO A 30 2.32 0.63 -22.36
N PHE A 31 1.96 -0.40 -23.10
CA PHE A 31 1.74 -0.36 -24.55
C PHE A 31 0.46 -1.12 -24.89
N VAL A 32 -0.44 -0.46 -25.61
CA VAL A 32 -1.79 -0.97 -25.89
C VAL A 32 -1.85 -1.49 -27.32
N THR A 33 -2.31 -2.73 -27.47
CA THR A 33 -2.55 -3.35 -28.78
C THR A 33 -4.00 -3.76 -28.92
N TYR A 34 -4.45 -3.88 -30.17
CA TYR A 34 -5.65 -4.63 -30.55
C TYR A 34 -5.47 -6.14 -30.28
N LYS A 35 -6.55 -6.94 -30.36
CA LYS A 35 -6.48 -8.39 -30.12
C LYS A 35 -5.59 -9.11 -31.12
N ASN A 36 -5.48 -8.58 -32.34
CA ASN A 36 -4.57 -9.08 -33.39
C ASN A 36 -3.09 -8.69 -33.17
N GLY A 37 -2.77 -7.96 -32.10
CA GLY A 37 -1.40 -7.53 -31.76
C GLY A 37 -0.95 -6.22 -32.43
N VAL A 38 -1.74 -5.65 -33.34
CA VAL A 38 -1.44 -4.35 -33.96
C VAL A 38 -1.51 -3.24 -32.89
N PRO A 39 -0.55 -2.31 -32.83
CA PRO A 39 -0.61 -1.18 -31.89
C PRO A 39 -1.86 -0.31 -32.09
N CYS A 40 -2.54 0.04 -31.00
CA CYS A 40 -3.59 1.05 -31.04
C CYS A 40 -2.95 2.43 -30.98
N TYR A 41 -2.96 3.17 -32.09
CA TYR A 41 -2.22 4.42 -32.25
C TYR A 41 -2.67 5.48 -31.23
N GLU A 42 -3.97 5.75 -31.16
CA GLU A 42 -4.56 6.76 -30.30
C GLU A 42 -4.31 6.44 -28.82
N ALA A 43 -4.45 5.17 -28.42
CA ALA A 43 -4.20 4.76 -27.04
C ALA A 43 -2.73 4.94 -26.64
N ASN A 44 -1.79 4.64 -27.54
CA ASN A 44 -0.37 4.83 -27.26
C ASN A 44 0.03 6.31 -27.30
N MET A 45 -0.55 7.13 -28.18
CA MET A 45 -0.37 8.59 -28.15
C MET A 45 -0.91 9.20 -26.86
N TYR A 46 -2.05 8.71 -26.35
CA TYR A 46 -2.56 9.12 -25.04
C TYR A 46 -1.60 8.73 -23.91
N ILE A 47 -0.99 7.54 -23.95
CA ILE A 47 0.05 7.13 -23.00
C ILE A 47 1.26 8.08 -23.05
N HIS A 48 1.66 8.56 -24.23
CA HIS A 48 2.73 9.55 -24.37
C HIS A 48 2.36 10.90 -23.76
N LYS A 49 1.13 11.40 -23.96
CA LYS A 49 0.62 12.61 -23.28
C LYS A 49 0.71 12.46 -21.76
N LEU A 50 0.25 11.34 -21.21
CA LEU A 50 0.32 11.06 -19.77
C LEU A 50 1.77 10.99 -19.24
N LEU A 51 2.72 10.54 -20.07
CA LEU A 51 4.14 10.52 -19.75
C LEU A 51 4.73 11.93 -19.71
N GLU A 52 4.33 12.80 -20.64
CA GLU A 52 4.72 14.22 -20.69
C GLU A 52 4.22 15.02 -19.50
N GLU A 53 3.02 14.70 -19.01
CA GLU A 53 2.46 15.23 -17.76
C GLU A 53 3.24 14.74 -16.51
N GLY A 54 4.28 13.91 -16.67
CA GLY A 54 5.14 13.44 -15.59
C GLY A 54 4.50 12.36 -14.71
N LEU A 55 3.44 11.69 -15.18
CA LEU A 55 2.79 10.64 -14.40
C LEU A 55 3.68 9.42 -14.22
N LYS A 56 3.57 8.78 -13.05
CA LYS A 56 4.33 7.56 -12.73
C LYS A 56 3.78 6.36 -13.52
N TYR A 57 4.67 5.42 -13.87
CA TYR A 57 4.32 4.18 -14.60
C TYR A 57 3.06 3.49 -14.07
N GLN A 58 2.91 3.34 -12.75
CA GLN A 58 1.76 2.64 -12.16
C GLN A 58 0.43 3.35 -12.43
N THR A 59 0.44 4.69 -12.45
CA THR A 59 -0.74 5.50 -12.82
C THR A 59 -1.05 5.30 -14.30
N ILE A 60 -0.07 5.46 -15.17
CA ILE A 60 -0.24 5.29 -16.63
C ILE A 60 -0.73 3.87 -16.95
N ARG A 61 -0.16 2.85 -16.30
CA ARG A 61 -0.61 1.46 -16.42
C ARG A 61 -2.08 1.29 -16.04
N THR A 62 -2.54 1.99 -15.00
CA THR A 62 -3.96 1.95 -14.59
C THR A 62 -4.87 2.58 -15.65
N TYR A 63 -4.41 3.65 -16.28
CA TYR A 63 -5.13 4.31 -17.39
C TYR A 63 -5.19 3.39 -18.60
N ALA A 64 -4.04 2.84 -19.04
CA ALA A 64 -3.95 1.88 -20.13
C ALA A 64 -4.89 0.67 -19.94
N ASN A 65 -4.92 0.09 -18.74
CA ASN A 65 -5.82 -1.03 -18.42
C ASN A 65 -7.30 -0.62 -18.32
N SER A 66 -7.60 0.67 -18.19
CA SER A 66 -8.98 1.15 -18.20
C SER A 66 -9.45 1.40 -19.63
N ILE A 67 -8.64 2.10 -20.43
CA ILE A 67 -8.99 2.45 -21.82
C ILE A 67 -9.02 1.24 -22.75
N ILE A 68 -8.25 0.18 -22.46
CA ILE A 68 -8.22 -1.01 -23.30
C ILE A 68 -9.58 -1.72 -23.41
N ALA A 69 -10.42 -1.58 -22.39
CA ALA A 69 -11.78 -2.09 -22.46
C ALA A 69 -12.58 -1.39 -23.56
N LEU A 70 -12.40 -0.07 -23.74
CA LEU A 70 -13.03 0.67 -24.82
C LEU A 70 -12.40 0.36 -26.18
N VAL A 71 -11.07 0.23 -26.25
CA VAL A 71 -10.36 -0.19 -27.48
C VAL A 71 -10.95 -1.50 -28.02
N TYR A 72 -11.12 -2.48 -27.13
CA TYR A 72 -11.67 -3.79 -27.50
C TYR A 72 -13.16 -3.77 -27.81
N HIS A 73 -13.91 -2.86 -27.19
CA HIS A 73 -15.30 -2.63 -27.54
C HIS A 73 -15.41 -2.13 -28.99
N VAL A 74 -14.65 -1.09 -29.34
CA VAL A 74 -14.61 -0.53 -30.71
C VAL A 74 -14.15 -1.58 -31.71
N GLU A 75 -13.08 -2.33 -31.41
CA GLU A 75 -12.58 -3.40 -32.29
C GLU A 75 -13.62 -4.50 -32.54
N SER A 76 -14.42 -4.85 -31.54
CA SER A 76 -15.40 -5.93 -31.64
C SER A 76 -16.73 -5.53 -32.27
N ALA A 77 -17.00 -4.23 -32.37
CA ALA A 77 -18.28 -3.72 -32.83
C ALA A 77 -18.31 -3.68 -34.36
N THR A 78 -19.26 -4.40 -34.97
CA THR A 78 -19.41 -4.49 -36.43
C THR A 78 -19.73 -3.16 -37.11
N HIS A 79 -20.22 -2.17 -36.36
CA HIS A 79 -20.63 -0.85 -36.84
C HIS A 79 -19.66 0.27 -36.45
N LEU A 80 -18.55 -0.04 -35.77
CA LEU A 80 -17.53 0.94 -35.38
C LEU A 80 -16.22 0.59 -36.06
N ASN A 81 -15.67 1.52 -36.85
CA ASN A 81 -14.37 1.33 -37.49
C ASN A 81 -13.28 2.12 -36.75
N ARG A 82 -13.64 3.25 -36.12
CA ARG A 82 -12.72 4.17 -35.44
C ARG A 82 -13.37 4.75 -34.18
N PHE A 83 -12.58 5.33 -33.29
CA PHE A 83 -13.10 5.99 -32.08
C PHE A 83 -14.07 7.14 -32.39
N ARG A 84 -13.85 7.87 -33.50
CA ARG A 84 -14.71 8.97 -33.93
C ARG A 84 -16.16 8.53 -34.25
N ASP A 85 -16.39 7.24 -34.48
CA ASP A 85 -17.70 6.70 -34.82
C ASP A 85 -18.55 6.44 -33.56
N LEU A 86 -17.97 6.63 -32.35
CA LEU A 86 -18.68 6.49 -31.10
C LEU A 86 -19.74 7.57 -30.92
N THR A 87 -20.90 7.16 -30.42
CA THR A 87 -22.03 8.01 -30.05
C THR A 87 -22.47 7.72 -28.62
N ASP A 88 -23.39 8.52 -28.09
CA ASP A 88 -24.05 8.28 -26.79
C ASP A 88 -24.62 6.85 -26.68
N ALA A 89 -25.22 6.34 -27.76
CA ALA A 89 -25.82 5.01 -27.78
C ALA A 89 -24.76 3.90 -27.67
N THR A 90 -23.68 4.01 -28.44
CA THR A 90 -22.61 3.00 -28.44
C THR A 90 -21.75 3.09 -27.18
N PHE A 91 -21.51 4.30 -26.66
CA PHE A 91 -20.84 4.48 -25.37
C PHE A 91 -21.68 3.94 -24.21
N ARG A 92 -23.00 4.13 -24.24
CA ARG A 92 -23.93 3.50 -23.28
C ARG A 92 -23.85 1.98 -23.35
N LEU A 93 -23.84 1.40 -24.56
CA LEU A 93 -23.72 -0.04 -24.76
C LEU A 93 -22.40 -0.57 -24.17
N PHE A 94 -21.29 0.15 -24.37
CA PHE A 94 -20.01 -0.17 -23.74
C PHE A 94 -20.12 -0.22 -22.21
N ILE A 95 -20.68 0.81 -21.58
CA ILE A 95 -20.83 0.88 -20.11
C ILE A 95 -21.79 -0.20 -19.59
N GLN A 96 -22.84 -0.54 -20.35
CA GLN A 96 -23.74 -1.66 -20.01
C GLN A 96 -23.01 -2.99 -20.09
N GLY A 97 -22.16 -3.20 -21.11
CA GLY A 97 -21.30 -4.38 -21.24
C GLY A 97 -20.40 -4.56 -20.02
N LEU A 98 -19.75 -3.48 -19.55
CA LEU A 98 -18.91 -3.53 -18.35
C LEU A 98 -19.69 -3.91 -17.07
N GLN A 99 -20.98 -3.56 -17.00
CA GLN A 99 -21.85 -3.88 -15.85
C GLN A 99 -22.43 -5.28 -15.90
N SER A 100 -22.58 -5.85 -17.10
CA SER A 100 -23.17 -7.18 -17.31
C SER A 100 -22.15 -8.31 -17.23
N GLU A 101 -20.84 -8.02 -17.26
CA GLU A 101 -19.79 -9.01 -17.06
C GLU A 101 -19.96 -9.73 -15.70
N LYS A 102 -20.15 -11.05 -15.76
CA LYS A 102 -20.28 -11.92 -14.58
C LYS A 102 -19.22 -13.03 -14.59
N HIS A 103 -18.75 -13.37 -13.40
CA HIS A 103 -17.98 -14.58 -13.15
C HIS A 103 -18.88 -15.82 -13.32
N PRO A 104 -18.31 -17.03 -13.50
CA PRO A 104 -19.09 -18.27 -13.59
C PRO A 104 -20.00 -18.52 -12.37
N ASN A 105 -19.64 -17.97 -11.20
CA ASN A 105 -20.44 -18.04 -9.98
C ASN A 105 -21.62 -17.04 -9.94
N GLY A 106 -21.86 -16.28 -11.01
CA GLY A 106 -22.95 -15.30 -11.13
C GLY A 106 -22.65 -13.91 -10.54
N GLU A 107 -21.52 -13.74 -9.84
CA GLU A 107 -21.12 -12.44 -9.29
C GLU A 107 -20.62 -11.49 -10.39
N LYS A 108 -20.89 -10.19 -10.23
CA LYS A 108 -20.37 -9.16 -11.15
C LYS A 108 -18.84 -9.16 -11.14
N VAL A 109 -18.22 -9.13 -12.32
CA VAL A 109 -16.75 -9.02 -12.48
C VAL A 109 -16.24 -7.65 -12.00
N LYS A 110 -17.02 -6.59 -12.20
CA LYS A 110 -16.67 -5.22 -11.82
C LYS A 110 -17.76 -4.64 -10.93
N SER A 111 -17.35 -4.00 -9.83
CA SER A 111 -18.26 -3.16 -9.03
C SER A 111 -18.67 -1.90 -9.80
N ASN A 112 -19.77 -1.26 -9.42
CA ASN A 112 -20.21 -0.02 -10.08
C ASN A 112 -19.15 1.07 -9.91
N ASN A 113 -18.47 1.12 -8.76
CA ASN A 113 -17.33 2.02 -8.54
C ASN A 113 -16.20 1.78 -9.56
N ARG A 114 -15.90 0.53 -9.91
CA ARG A 114 -14.88 0.21 -10.91
C ARG A 114 -15.33 0.56 -12.32
N VAL A 115 -16.60 0.30 -12.67
CA VAL A 115 -17.18 0.70 -13.95
C VAL A 115 -17.14 2.22 -14.10
N LEU A 116 -17.56 2.96 -13.07
CA LEU A 116 -17.52 4.42 -13.03
C LEU A 116 -16.10 4.95 -13.28
N GLU A 117 -15.08 4.39 -12.59
CA GLU A 117 -13.69 4.76 -12.82
C GLU A 117 -13.21 4.49 -14.25
N VAL A 118 -13.56 3.33 -14.81
CA VAL A 118 -13.19 2.97 -16.19
C VAL A 118 -13.86 3.93 -17.18
N GLY A 119 -15.16 4.20 -16.99
CA GLY A 119 -15.93 5.12 -17.82
C GLY A 119 -15.35 6.53 -17.80
N ILE A 120 -15.06 7.10 -16.63
CA ILE A 120 -14.45 8.44 -16.50
C ILE A 120 -13.08 8.50 -17.20
N ARG A 121 -12.24 7.47 -17.05
CA ARG A 121 -10.94 7.43 -17.75
C ARG A 121 -11.11 7.30 -19.27
N CYS A 122 -12.13 6.58 -19.73
CA CYS A 122 -12.46 6.49 -21.14
C CYS A 122 -12.97 7.83 -21.69
N LEU A 123 -13.78 8.59 -20.95
CA LEU A 123 -14.20 9.94 -21.35
C LEU A 123 -12.99 10.86 -21.53
N LYS A 124 -12.03 10.86 -20.59
CA LYS A 124 -10.78 11.64 -20.73
C LYS A 124 -9.92 11.22 -21.92
N PHE A 125 -9.92 9.93 -22.24
CA PHE A 125 -9.26 9.43 -23.43
C PHE A 125 -9.96 9.91 -24.71
N LEU A 126 -11.29 9.94 -24.72
CA LEU A 126 -12.06 10.44 -25.86
C LEU A 126 -11.95 11.97 -26.04
N GLU A 127 -11.86 12.73 -24.94
CA GLU A 127 -11.49 14.15 -24.96
C GLU A 127 -10.12 14.35 -25.63
N PHE A 128 -9.14 13.52 -25.28
CA PHE A 128 -7.84 13.52 -25.97
C PHE A 128 -7.96 13.16 -27.46
N VAL A 129 -8.74 12.14 -27.82
CA VAL A 129 -8.95 11.76 -29.23
C VAL A 129 -9.60 12.90 -30.02
N GLN A 130 -10.53 13.65 -29.40
CA GLN A 130 -11.13 14.84 -29.97
C GLN A 130 -10.08 15.90 -30.31
N GLU A 131 -9.26 16.27 -29.32
CA GLU A 131 -8.18 17.26 -29.48
C GLU A 131 -7.16 16.81 -30.53
N TYR A 132 -6.76 15.54 -30.45
CA TYR A 132 -5.67 15.00 -31.25
C TYR A 132 -6.01 14.88 -32.75
N HIS A 133 -7.27 14.63 -33.08
CA HIS A 133 -7.75 14.52 -34.46
C HIS A 133 -8.55 15.74 -34.94
N ASP A 134 -8.61 16.82 -34.14
CA ASP A 134 -9.42 18.02 -34.41
C ASP A 134 -10.89 17.69 -34.73
N LEU A 135 -11.49 16.77 -33.95
CA LEU A 135 -12.87 16.35 -34.17
C LEU A 135 -13.83 17.40 -33.61
N LYS A 136 -14.65 17.99 -34.48
CA LYS A 136 -15.70 18.90 -34.05
C LYS A 136 -16.92 18.13 -33.57
N LEU A 137 -17.55 18.60 -32.49
CA LEU A 137 -18.78 18.04 -31.95
C LEU A 137 -18.69 16.53 -31.65
N PHE A 138 -17.53 16.02 -31.25
CA PHE A 138 -17.38 14.60 -30.92
C PHE A 138 -17.78 14.31 -29.47
N ILE A 139 -17.16 14.98 -28.50
CA ILE A 139 -17.44 14.86 -27.07
C ILE A 139 -17.52 16.24 -26.41
N GLY A 140 -18.62 16.51 -25.71
CA GLY A 140 -18.87 17.84 -25.15
C GLY A 140 -20.23 17.99 -24.50
N LYS A 141 -20.56 19.22 -24.07
CA LYS A 141 -21.81 19.51 -23.34
C LYS A 141 -23.01 19.73 -24.24
N ASP A 142 -22.75 20.12 -25.50
CA ASP A 142 -23.81 20.47 -26.44
C ASP A 142 -24.62 19.22 -26.80
N LYS A 143 -25.90 19.41 -27.12
CA LYS A 143 -26.75 18.36 -27.68
C LYS A 143 -26.27 17.90 -29.05
N ALA A 144 -25.54 18.75 -29.77
CA ALA A 144 -24.97 18.42 -31.08
C ALA A 144 -23.73 17.50 -30.98
N ASN A 145 -23.15 17.32 -29.79
CA ASN A 145 -22.03 16.40 -29.62
C ASN A 145 -22.47 14.94 -29.77
N ALA A 146 -21.67 14.13 -30.47
CA ALA A 146 -21.92 12.70 -30.62
C ALA A 146 -21.95 11.96 -29.26
N ILE A 147 -21.11 12.39 -28.32
CA ILE A 147 -21.09 11.96 -26.92
C ILE A 147 -21.32 13.16 -26.02
N LYS A 148 -22.43 13.15 -25.28
CA LYS A 148 -22.82 14.24 -24.41
C LYS A 148 -22.35 14.00 -22.98
N VAL A 149 -21.47 14.87 -22.50
CA VAL A 149 -20.95 14.84 -21.13
C VAL A 149 -21.65 15.83 -20.22
N VAL A 150 -21.61 15.54 -18.93
CA VAL A 150 -22.08 16.40 -17.84
C VAL A 150 -20.86 16.82 -17.04
N GLU A 151 -20.70 18.12 -16.84
CA GLU A 151 -19.68 18.66 -15.94
C GLU A 151 -20.30 19.06 -14.61
N THR A 152 -19.69 18.58 -13.53
CA THR A 152 -20.07 18.96 -12.17
C THR A 152 -18.89 19.61 -11.48
N THR A 153 -19.08 20.85 -11.03
CA THR A 153 -18.07 21.57 -10.24
C THR A 153 -18.25 21.26 -8.76
N HIS A 154 -17.20 20.72 -8.14
CA HIS A 154 -17.17 20.42 -6.72
C HIS A 154 -16.16 21.32 -6.01
N LYS A 155 -16.57 21.89 -4.87
CA LYS A 155 -15.67 22.62 -3.96
C LYS A 155 -15.02 21.62 -2.99
N ILE A 156 -13.75 21.34 -3.20
CA ILE A 156 -12.98 20.45 -2.32
C ILE A 156 -12.31 21.31 -1.25
N SER A 157 -12.62 21.02 0.01
CA SER A 157 -11.88 21.59 1.14
C SER A 157 -10.52 20.90 1.25
N ILE A 158 -9.44 21.69 1.27
CA ILE A 158 -8.09 21.17 1.52
C ILE A 158 -7.81 21.32 3.01
N GLU A 159 -7.56 20.20 3.68
CA GLU A 159 -7.19 20.19 5.10
C GLU A 159 -5.98 21.10 5.35
N GLY A 160 -6.11 22.03 6.31
CA GLY A 160 -5.08 23.04 6.61
C GLY A 160 -5.12 24.30 5.75
N SER A 161 -6.03 24.40 4.76
CA SER A 161 -6.23 25.60 3.95
C SER A 161 -7.61 26.22 4.17
N ARG A 162 -7.67 27.56 4.25
CA ARG A 162 -8.94 28.31 4.22
C ARG A 162 -9.57 28.36 2.83
N HIS A 163 -8.80 28.05 1.78
CA HIS A 163 -9.27 28.10 0.40
C HIS A 163 -9.84 26.74 -0.03
N LYS A 164 -11.05 26.76 -0.58
CA LYS A 164 -11.65 25.61 -1.25
C LYS A 164 -11.17 25.56 -2.69
N LYS A 165 -10.67 24.40 -3.12
CA LYS A 165 -10.29 24.18 -4.52
C LYS A 165 -11.52 23.79 -5.31
N GLU A 166 -11.87 24.57 -6.33
CA GLU A 166 -12.89 24.18 -7.30
C GLU A 166 -12.30 23.15 -8.26
N VAL A 167 -13.00 22.02 -8.40
CA VAL A 167 -12.62 20.95 -9.32
C VAL A 167 -13.84 20.60 -10.15
N THR A 168 -13.75 20.84 -11.45
CA THR A 168 -14.74 20.41 -12.43
C THR A 168 -14.46 18.96 -12.82
N ALA A 169 -15.48 18.12 -12.72
CA ALA A 169 -15.42 16.72 -13.08
C ALA A 169 -16.36 16.44 -14.25
N THR A 170 -15.81 15.91 -15.35
CA THR A 170 -16.59 15.39 -16.47
C THR A 170 -17.14 13.99 -16.16
N SER A 171 -18.41 13.78 -16.46
CA SER A 171 -19.14 12.52 -16.31
C SER A 171 -20.08 12.29 -17.50
N HIS A 172 -20.75 11.14 -17.53
CA HIS A 172 -21.76 10.82 -18.53
C HIS A 172 -22.96 10.17 -17.85
N ILE A 173 -24.18 10.45 -18.33
CA ILE A 173 -25.44 10.04 -17.67
C ILE A 173 -25.62 8.52 -17.58
N CYS A 174 -24.95 7.76 -18.47
CA CYS A 174 -25.01 6.30 -18.44
C CYS A 174 -24.07 5.65 -17.40
N LEU A 175 -23.21 6.43 -16.73
CA LEU A 175 -22.32 5.90 -15.71
C LEU A 175 -23.13 5.51 -14.47
N PRO A 176 -22.82 4.37 -13.83
CA PRO A 176 -23.57 3.93 -12.67
C PRO A 176 -23.32 4.83 -11.45
N SER A 177 -24.28 4.83 -10.53
CA SER A 177 -24.11 5.47 -9.23
C SER A 177 -23.03 4.75 -8.40
N LYS A 178 -22.42 5.48 -7.46
CA LYS A 178 -21.39 4.93 -6.58
C LYS A 178 -22.00 3.87 -5.66
N ASP A 179 -21.35 2.73 -5.58
CA ASP A 179 -21.64 1.74 -4.54
C ASP A 179 -21.21 2.27 -3.17
N ALA A 180 -21.83 1.74 -2.12
CA ALA A 180 -21.40 1.98 -0.75
C ALA A 180 -19.88 1.76 -0.61
N VAL A 181 -19.22 2.71 0.05
CA VAL A 181 -17.77 2.63 0.30
C VAL A 181 -17.51 1.46 1.22
N LYS A 182 -16.90 0.39 0.69
CA LYS A 182 -16.43 -0.73 1.51
C LYS A 182 -15.29 -0.24 2.39
N ARG A 183 -15.55 -0.10 3.69
CA ARG A 183 -14.51 0.18 4.69
C ARG A 183 -13.72 -1.09 4.93
N ARG A 184 -12.40 -1.02 4.76
CA ARG A 184 -11.50 -2.12 5.14
C ARG A 184 -11.29 -2.06 6.64
N LEU A 185 -11.59 -3.16 7.31
CA LEU A 185 -11.39 -3.28 8.75
C LEU A 185 -9.95 -3.71 9.05
N PRO A 186 -9.46 -3.45 10.27
CA PRO A 186 -8.26 -4.10 10.80
C PRO A 186 -8.24 -5.60 10.52
N VAL A 187 -7.03 -6.16 10.38
CA VAL A 187 -6.89 -7.63 10.28
C VAL A 187 -7.54 -8.28 11.51
N GLY A 188 -8.27 -9.37 11.30
CA GLY A 188 -8.85 -10.13 12.40
C GLY A 188 -7.76 -10.80 13.23
N GLU A 189 -7.82 -10.66 14.55
CA GLU A 189 -6.81 -11.20 15.48
C GLU A 189 -6.59 -12.70 15.31
N LYS A 190 -7.67 -13.47 15.16
CA LYS A 190 -7.62 -14.92 14.90
C LYS A 190 -6.87 -15.26 13.60
N ASP A 191 -7.05 -14.47 12.55
CA ASP A 191 -6.39 -14.71 11.26
C ASP A 191 -4.92 -14.26 11.29
N ALA A 192 -4.62 -13.17 11.99
CA ALA A 192 -3.25 -12.74 12.26
C ALA A 192 -2.47 -13.82 13.01
N LEU A 193 -3.05 -14.37 14.09
CA LEU A 193 -2.44 -15.45 14.87
C LEU A 193 -2.19 -16.72 14.02
N LYS A 194 -3.13 -17.13 13.17
CA LYS A 194 -2.90 -18.26 12.24
C LYS A 194 -1.70 -18.05 11.33
N VAL A 195 -1.59 -16.86 10.75
CA VAL A 195 -0.46 -16.50 9.87
C VAL A 195 0.84 -16.50 10.66
N TRP A 196 0.83 -15.94 11.86
CA TRP A 196 1.97 -15.93 12.74
C TRP A 196 2.47 -17.35 13.08
N SER A 197 1.58 -18.23 13.55
CA SER A 197 1.92 -19.63 13.84
C SER A 197 2.44 -20.36 12.59
N PHE A 198 1.89 -20.06 11.42
CA PHE A 198 2.35 -20.62 10.15
C PHE A 198 3.77 -20.19 9.78
N ILE A 199 4.12 -18.92 9.96
CA ILE A 199 5.48 -18.42 9.66
C ILE A 199 6.52 -19.19 10.50
N GLN A 200 6.21 -19.48 11.76
CA GLN A 200 7.12 -20.16 12.67
C GLN A 200 7.42 -21.62 12.27
N THR A 201 6.59 -22.26 11.46
CA THR A 201 6.78 -23.68 11.06
C THR A 201 7.72 -23.86 9.88
N ASN A 202 8.17 -22.77 9.24
CA ASN A 202 8.96 -22.86 8.03
C ASN A 202 10.32 -23.55 8.26
N VAL A 203 10.56 -24.70 7.64
CA VAL A 203 11.79 -25.51 7.85
C VAL A 203 13.07 -24.74 7.49
N ASN A 204 13.00 -23.82 6.51
CA ASN A 204 14.16 -23.00 6.17
C ASN A 204 14.34 -21.88 7.20
N LYS A 205 15.26 -22.07 8.16
CA LYS A 205 15.55 -21.11 9.23
C LYS A 205 15.79 -19.69 8.72
N ALA A 206 16.56 -19.51 7.63
CA ALA A 206 16.82 -18.17 7.10
C ALA A 206 15.55 -17.48 6.60
N VAL A 207 14.63 -18.23 5.98
CA VAL A 207 13.31 -17.71 5.57
C VAL A 207 12.43 -17.48 6.80
N ARG A 208 12.38 -18.43 7.74
CA ARG A 208 11.61 -18.34 8.99
C ARG A 208 11.94 -17.05 9.75
N TYR A 209 13.21 -16.83 10.09
CA TYR A 209 13.60 -15.64 10.86
C TYR A 209 13.43 -14.33 10.09
N ARG A 210 13.64 -14.34 8.76
CA ARG A 210 13.33 -13.16 7.92
C ARG A 210 11.85 -12.82 7.99
N ASP A 211 10.99 -13.81 7.80
CA ASP A 211 9.55 -13.62 7.73
C ASP A 211 8.97 -13.26 9.12
N ILE A 212 9.53 -13.80 10.21
CA ILE A 212 9.25 -13.36 11.59
C ILE A 212 9.58 -11.88 11.77
N ALA A 213 10.81 -11.48 11.47
CA ALA A 213 11.25 -10.11 11.65
C ALA A 213 10.45 -9.12 10.80
N LEU A 214 10.11 -9.50 9.55
CA LEU A 214 9.31 -8.66 8.65
C LEU A 214 7.84 -8.59 9.08
N TYR A 215 7.27 -9.69 9.57
CA TYR A 215 5.89 -9.73 10.08
C TYR A 215 5.73 -8.83 11.31
N GLN A 216 6.61 -8.99 12.30
CA GLN A 216 6.53 -8.17 13.51
C GLN A 216 6.85 -6.71 13.21
N LEU A 217 7.81 -6.44 12.32
CA LEU A 217 8.06 -5.06 11.90
C LEU A 217 6.82 -4.41 11.28
N MET A 218 6.09 -5.14 10.42
CA MET A 218 4.83 -4.69 9.83
C MET A 218 3.76 -4.40 10.89
N GLU A 219 3.61 -5.30 11.86
CA GLU A 219 2.60 -5.21 12.92
C GLU A 219 2.90 -4.08 13.91
N GLN A 220 4.16 -3.96 14.35
CA GLN A 220 4.58 -3.02 15.39
C GLN A 220 4.83 -1.61 14.89
N THR A 221 4.99 -1.40 13.58
CA THR A 221 5.19 -0.04 13.00
C THR A 221 4.03 0.44 12.15
N GLY A 222 3.13 -0.48 11.76
CA GLY A 222 2.09 -0.24 10.77
C GLY A 222 2.62 0.33 9.45
N ALA A 223 3.89 0.14 9.11
CA ALA A 223 4.50 0.78 7.95
C ALA A 223 3.90 0.26 6.62
N ARG A 224 3.95 1.10 5.59
CA ARG A 224 3.54 0.66 4.24
C ARG A 224 4.53 -0.40 3.76
N VAL A 225 4.07 -1.33 2.93
CA VAL A 225 4.94 -2.43 2.41
C VAL A 225 6.24 -1.90 1.83
N VAL A 226 6.17 -0.83 1.04
CA VAL A 226 7.39 -0.24 0.46
C VAL A 226 8.32 0.34 1.52
N GLU A 227 7.77 0.98 2.56
CA GLU A 227 8.57 1.53 3.68
C GLU A 227 9.30 0.41 4.43
N LEU A 228 8.65 -0.74 4.66
CA LEU A 228 9.26 -1.92 5.31
C LEU A 228 10.50 -2.42 4.55
N HIS A 229 10.48 -2.37 3.22
CA HIS A 229 11.55 -2.88 2.37
C HIS A 229 12.65 -1.82 2.11
N LEU A 230 12.43 -0.57 2.54
CA LEU A 230 13.45 0.48 2.49
C LEU A 230 14.27 0.57 3.78
N VAL A 231 13.88 -0.13 4.85
CA VAL A 231 14.64 -0.16 6.10
C VAL A 231 16.03 -0.74 5.85
N THR A 232 17.06 -0.02 6.31
CA THR A 232 18.45 -0.41 6.16
C THR A 232 19.00 -1.10 7.41
N VAL A 233 20.15 -1.74 7.26
CA VAL A 233 20.91 -2.29 8.39
C VAL A 233 21.35 -1.21 9.36
N ASP A 234 21.66 -0.01 8.87
CA ASP A 234 22.10 1.09 9.72
C ASP A 234 20.93 1.66 10.51
N ASP A 235 19.74 1.83 9.91
CA ASP A 235 18.53 2.20 10.66
C ASP A 235 18.27 1.24 11.83
N PHE A 236 18.50 -0.07 11.63
CA PHE A 236 18.39 -1.07 12.69
C PHE A 236 19.50 -0.96 13.75
N LYS A 237 20.77 -0.76 13.34
CA LYS A 237 21.88 -0.61 14.30
C LYS A 237 21.67 0.61 15.20
N ASP A 238 21.22 1.71 14.61
CA ASP A 238 20.91 2.94 15.32
C ASP A 238 19.79 2.69 16.33
N ALA A 239 18.66 2.11 15.89
CA ALA A 239 17.54 1.77 16.77
C ALA A 239 17.96 0.84 17.93
N ARG A 240 18.85 -0.13 17.65
CA ARG A 240 19.36 -1.07 18.66
C ARG A 240 20.27 -0.42 19.69
N GLY A 241 20.94 0.69 19.34
CA GLY A 241 21.81 1.45 20.24
C GLY A 241 21.04 2.40 21.16
N MET A 242 19.76 2.65 20.91
CA MET A 242 18.94 3.56 21.69
C MET A 242 18.45 2.91 23.00
N ILE A 243 18.36 3.72 24.05
CA ILE A 243 17.72 3.33 25.32
C ILE A 243 16.22 3.07 25.08
N GLU A 244 15.60 3.93 24.28
CA GLU A 244 14.23 3.82 23.79
C GLU A 244 14.26 3.62 22.27
N PRO A 245 14.17 2.37 21.79
CA PRO A 245 14.34 2.07 20.38
C PRO A 245 13.28 2.76 19.53
N SER A 246 13.74 3.51 18.54
CA SER A 246 12.90 4.05 17.47
C SER A 246 13.50 3.71 16.12
N LEU A 247 12.66 3.25 15.19
CA LEU A 247 13.10 2.90 13.85
C LEU A 247 12.84 4.07 12.89
N LYS A 248 13.88 4.44 12.15
CA LYS A 248 13.79 5.41 11.06
C LYS A 248 13.12 4.77 9.84
N MET A 249 11.99 5.32 9.42
CA MET A 249 11.20 4.84 8.29
C MET A 249 11.29 5.82 7.12
N HIS A 250 11.70 5.32 5.95
CA HIS A 250 11.85 6.10 4.71
C HIS A 250 10.53 6.15 3.94
N THR A 251 10.03 7.34 3.63
CA THR A 251 8.75 7.57 2.95
C THR A 251 8.95 8.07 1.52
N LEU A 252 8.29 7.43 0.55
CA LEU A 252 8.38 7.82 -0.88
C LEU A 252 7.28 8.80 -1.35
N LYS A 253 6.39 9.20 -0.44
CA LYS A 253 5.11 9.86 -0.78
C LYS A 253 5.01 11.33 -0.38
N ARG A 254 6.00 11.89 0.32
CA ARG A 254 5.93 13.30 0.67
C ARG A 254 6.64 14.15 -0.39
N LYS A 255 6.03 15.30 -0.70
CA LYS A 255 6.62 16.37 -1.52
C LYS A 255 7.45 17.33 -0.66
N ASP A 256 7.37 17.21 0.67
CA ASP A 256 8.15 18.00 1.63
C ASP A 256 9.51 17.34 1.92
N GLU A 257 10.44 18.12 2.47
CA GLU A 257 11.84 17.75 2.72
C GLU A 257 12.00 16.64 3.78
N GLN A 258 10.97 16.40 4.62
CA GLN A 258 10.99 15.33 5.62
C GLN A 258 10.59 13.99 5.00
N THR A 259 11.55 13.40 4.31
CA THR A 259 11.46 12.08 3.68
C THR A 259 11.45 10.92 4.68
N THR A 260 11.67 11.17 5.97
CA THR A 260 11.79 10.14 7.01
C THR A 260 10.94 10.45 8.24
N ARG A 261 10.51 9.41 8.96
CA ARG A 261 9.81 9.52 10.25
C ARG A 261 10.35 8.49 11.23
N HIS A 262 10.30 8.77 12.53
CA HIS A 262 10.67 7.81 13.57
C HIS A 262 9.44 7.11 14.14
N VAL A 263 9.54 5.80 14.35
CA VAL A 263 8.48 4.98 14.94
C VAL A 263 9.05 4.24 16.13
N PRO A 264 8.56 4.50 17.36
CA PRO A 264 8.95 3.73 18.54
C PRO A 264 8.68 2.24 18.33
N ILE A 265 9.63 1.39 18.71
CA ILE A 265 9.53 -0.06 18.63
C ILE A 265 9.95 -0.71 19.94
N PRO A 266 9.38 -1.87 20.32
CA PRO A 266 9.77 -2.56 21.54
C PRO A 266 11.15 -3.24 21.39
N HIS A 267 11.88 -3.42 22.50
CA HIS A 267 13.17 -4.12 22.53
C HIS A 267 13.05 -5.58 22.10
N THR A 268 11.88 -6.17 22.30
CA THR A 268 11.55 -7.53 21.84
C THR A 268 11.57 -7.65 20.32
N LEU A 269 11.05 -6.66 19.57
CA LEU A 269 11.18 -6.61 18.09
C LEU A 269 12.66 -6.45 17.67
N VAL A 270 13.43 -5.61 18.36
CA VAL A 270 14.87 -5.46 18.11
C VAL A 270 15.59 -6.81 18.24
N THR A 271 15.17 -7.64 19.20
CA THR A 271 15.72 -8.99 19.40
C THR A 271 15.41 -9.92 18.22
N ASP A 272 14.18 -9.93 17.72
CA ASP A 272 13.80 -10.76 16.57
C ASP A 272 14.53 -10.33 15.28
N ILE A 273 14.67 -9.03 15.04
CA ILE A 273 15.49 -8.52 13.92
C ILE A 273 16.96 -8.93 14.10
N ALA A 274 17.50 -8.87 15.32
CA ALA A 274 18.87 -9.29 15.61
C ALA A 274 19.10 -10.79 15.34
N GLN A 275 18.10 -11.64 15.60
CA GLN A 275 18.15 -13.07 15.27
C GLN A 275 18.24 -13.28 13.76
N TYR A 276 17.39 -12.61 12.99
CA TYR A 276 17.44 -12.62 11.53
C TYR A 276 18.78 -12.10 10.98
N MET A 277 19.36 -11.05 11.58
CA MET A 277 20.64 -10.47 11.16
C MET A 277 21.81 -11.46 11.17
N LYS A 278 21.74 -12.53 11.96
CA LYS A 278 22.71 -13.63 11.92
C LYS A 278 22.67 -14.37 10.57
N TYR A 279 21.46 -14.64 10.06
CA TYR A 279 21.26 -15.32 8.77
C TYR A 279 21.55 -14.40 7.59
N ARG A 280 21.12 -13.13 7.66
CA ARG A 280 21.46 -12.11 6.65
C ARG A 280 22.97 -12.08 6.43
N ARG A 281 23.77 -11.90 7.49
CA ARG A 281 25.24 -11.85 7.41
C ARG A 281 25.85 -13.11 6.78
N LYS A 282 25.37 -14.31 7.16
CA LYS A 282 25.83 -15.58 6.57
C LYS A 282 25.55 -15.64 5.07
N ILE A 283 24.36 -15.21 4.65
CA ILE A 283 23.95 -15.21 3.23
C ILE A 283 24.78 -14.20 2.43
N MET A 284 24.90 -12.96 2.91
CA MET A 284 25.69 -11.92 2.24
C MET A 284 27.15 -12.35 2.05
N LYS A 285 27.77 -12.94 3.10
CA LYS A 285 29.12 -13.50 3.02
C LYS A 285 29.22 -14.62 1.98
N LYS A 286 28.29 -15.59 2.00
CA LYS A 286 28.27 -16.70 1.04
C LYS A 286 28.10 -16.23 -0.41
N LYS A 287 27.45 -15.08 -0.62
CA LYS A 287 27.20 -14.49 -1.94
C LYS A 287 28.26 -13.48 -2.38
N GLY A 288 29.26 -13.20 -1.55
CA GLY A 288 30.29 -12.19 -1.85
C GLY A 288 29.73 -10.75 -1.91
N LEU A 289 28.58 -10.50 -1.27
CA LEU A 289 27.92 -9.19 -1.20
C LEU A 289 28.30 -8.50 0.11
N THR A 290 29.59 -8.23 0.31
CA THR A 290 30.12 -7.59 1.52
C THR A 290 31.02 -6.41 1.16
N GLY A 291 31.26 -5.49 2.10
CA GLY A 291 32.00 -4.26 1.82
C GLY A 291 31.23 -3.41 0.81
N ASP A 292 31.90 -2.93 -0.22
CA ASP A 292 31.32 -2.05 -1.25
C ASP A 292 30.18 -2.69 -2.05
N LYS A 293 30.04 -4.02 -1.99
CA LYS A 293 28.95 -4.78 -2.65
C LYS A 293 27.72 -4.98 -1.76
N ASP A 294 27.75 -4.61 -0.48
CA ASP A 294 26.56 -4.67 0.38
C ASP A 294 25.66 -3.47 0.09
N HIS A 295 24.46 -3.73 -0.43
CA HIS A 295 23.46 -2.72 -0.74
C HIS A 295 22.81 -2.07 0.49
N GLY A 296 23.13 -2.51 1.71
CA GLY A 296 22.67 -1.88 2.97
C GLY A 296 21.24 -2.22 3.42
N PHE A 297 20.34 -2.63 2.53
CA PHE A 297 18.97 -3.04 2.91
C PHE A 297 18.92 -4.17 3.95
N LEU A 298 17.99 -4.06 4.90
CA LEU A 298 17.81 -5.01 6.00
C LEU A 298 17.29 -6.38 5.49
N PHE A 299 16.21 -6.36 4.72
CA PHE A 299 15.57 -7.57 4.22
C PHE A 299 16.09 -7.99 2.86
N ILE A 300 16.54 -9.25 2.75
CA ILE A 300 17.12 -9.82 1.53
C ILE A 300 16.36 -11.07 1.06
N ALA A 301 16.42 -11.33 -0.24
CA ALA A 301 16.03 -12.60 -0.81
C ALA A 301 17.05 -13.67 -0.40
N THR A 302 16.61 -14.66 0.38
CA THR A 302 17.51 -15.65 1.00
C THR A 302 18.30 -16.49 0.00
N LYS A 303 17.81 -16.64 -1.24
CA LYS A 303 18.46 -17.40 -2.31
C LYS A 303 19.56 -16.62 -3.04
N THR A 304 19.37 -15.33 -3.25
CA THR A 304 20.25 -14.50 -4.11
C THR A 304 21.13 -13.55 -3.29
N GLY A 305 20.65 -13.09 -2.13
CA GLY A 305 21.29 -12.02 -1.36
C GLY A 305 20.81 -10.62 -1.74
N GLU A 306 20.10 -10.49 -2.87
CA GLU A 306 19.54 -9.23 -3.36
C GLU A 306 18.46 -8.65 -2.43
N PRO A 307 18.16 -7.34 -2.52
CA PRO A 307 17.10 -6.70 -1.74
C PRO A 307 15.76 -7.42 -1.91
N PHE A 308 15.06 -7.67 -0.80
CA PHE A 308 13.76 -8.31 -0.84
C PHE A 308 12.74 -7.38 -1.49
N LYS A 309 11.93 -7.89 -2.43
CA LYS A 309 10.99 -7.05 -3.19
C LYS A 309 9.67 -6.88 -2.45
N ALA A 310 9.16 -5.65 -2.39
CA ALA A 310 7.88 -5.31 -1.77
C ALA A 310 6.69 -6.18 -2.27
N ASP A 311 6.64 -6.45 -3.57
CA ASP A 311 5.58 -7.28 -4.17
C ASP A 311 5.64 -8.74 -3.70
N SER A 312 6.83 -9.24 -3.31
CA SER A 312 6.99 -10.59 -2.78
C SER A 312 6.27 -10.75 -1.45
N TRP A 313 6.31 -9.76 -0.55
CA TRP A 313 5.61 -9.84 0.73
C TRP A 313 4.09 -9.92 0.56
N THR A 314 3.52 -9.12 -0.34
CA THR A 314 2.10 -9.19 -0.67
C THR A 314 1.73 -10.56 -1.27
N THR A 315 2.60 -11.11 -2.11
CA THR A 315 2.43 -12.45 -2.68
C THR A 315 2.45 -13.54 -1.61
N TYR A 316 3.34 -13.42 -0.62
CA TYR A 316 3.47 -14.37 0.49
C TYR A 316 2.21 -14.40 1.35
N LEU A 317 1.71 -13.24 1.78
CA LEU A 317 0.45 -13.17 2.55
C LEU A 317 -0.73 -13.73 1.78
N ASN A 318 -0.85 -13.43 0.48
CA ASN A 318 -1.90 -14.02 -0.37
C ASN A 318 -1.77 -15.54 -0.49
N LYS A 319 -0.55 -16.06 -0.51
CA LYS A 319 -0.29 -17.51 -0.52
C LYS A 319 -0.68 -18.13 0.82
N TRP A 320 -0.22 -17.60 1.94
CA TRP A 320 -0.54 -18.08 3.28
C TRP A 320 -2.03 -18.04 3.56
N LYS A 321 -2.72 -16.98 3.13
CA LYS A 321 -4.18 -16.89 3.18
C LYS A 321 -4.86 -18.13 2.58
N LYS A 322 -4.42 -18.55 1.39
CA LYS A 322 -4.96 -19.71 0.68
C LYS A 322 -4.63 -21.01 1.39
N GLU A 323 -3.37 -21.18 1.81
CA GLU A 323 -2.90 -22.38 2.52
C GLU A 323 -3.60 -22.57 3.87
N LEU A 324 -3.92 -21.47 4.56
CA LEU A 324 -4.58 -21.47 5.87
C LEU A 324 -6.12 -21.43 5.79
N GLY A 325 -6.70 -21.39 4.58
CA GLY A 325 -8.14 -21.33 4.39
C GLY A 325 -8.80 -20.07 4.98
N ILE A 326 -8.07 -18.95 5.09
CA ILE A 326 -8.58 -17.71 5.67
C ILE A 326 -9.60 -17.08 4.72
N LYS A 327 -10.85 -16.97 5.19
CA LYS A 327 -11.95 -16.30 4.48
C LYS A 327 -11.85 -14.79 4.68
N GLY A 328 -12.21 -14.00 3.67
CA GLY A 328 -12.17 -12.53 3.76
C GLY A 328 -10.90 -11.89 3.18
N GLU A 329 -10.53 -10.68 3.59
CA GLU A 329 -9.32 -9.99 3.11
C GLU A 329 -8.12 -10.28 4.04
N LEU A 330 -6.93 -10.50 3.47
CA LEU A 330 -5.67 -10.60 4.22
C LEU A 330 -4.55 -9.99 3.37
N HIS A 331 -4.09 -8.81 3.74
CA HIS A 331 -3.00 -8.12 3.07
C HIS A 331 -2.33 -7.10 4.00
N PRO A 332 -1.08 -6.67 3.74
CA PRO A 332 -0.32 -5.81 4.65
C PRO A 332 -1.05 -4.54 5.12
N HIS A 333 -1.91 -3.97 4.28
CA HIS A 333 -2.63 -2.75 4.64
C HIS A 333 -3.64 -2.94 5.79
N LEU A 334 -4.15 -4.16 6.02
CA LEU A 334 -5.04 -4.44 7.16
C LEU A 334 -4.29 -4.50 8.49
N TYR A 335 -3.04 -4.97 8.48
CA TYR A 335 -2.14 -4.92 9.64
C TYR A 335 -1.82 -3.47 10.00
N ARG A 336 -1.60 -2.62 8.99
CA ARG A 336 -1.47 -1.17 9.20
C ARG A 336 -2.74 -0.56 9.81
N HIS A 337 -3.93 -0.94 9.35
CA HIS A 337 -5.18 -0.49 9.97
C HIS A 337 -5.26 -0.92 11.44
N ALA A 338 -4.91 -2.16 11.75
CA ALA A 338 -4.86 -2.66 13.13
C ALA A 338 -3.89 -1.86 14.00
N PHE A 339 -2.67 -1.60 13.51
CA PHE A 339 -1.68 -0.78 14.21
C PHE A 339 -2.23 0.62 14.53
N ILE A 340 -2.80 1.32 13.53
CA ILE A 340 -3.33 2.67 13.72
C ILE A 340 -4.49 2.66 14.72
N THR A 341 -5.41 1.70 14.61
CA THR A 341 -6.53 1.56 15.55
C THR A 341 -6.02 1.30 16.97
N ASN A 342 -5.04 0.42 17.16
CA ASN A 342 -4.47 0.14 18.49
C ASN A 342 -3.72 1.35 19.06
N LYS A 343 -2.97 2.10 18.24
CA LYS A 343 -2.32 3.34 18.69
C LYS A 343 -3.30 4.43 19.09
N LEU A 344 -4.42 4.57 18.38
CA LEU A 344 -5.48 5.48 18.79
C LEU A 344 -6.12 5.06 20.12
N ILE A 345 -6.30 3.75 20.36
CA ILE A 345 -6.79 3.26 21.65
C ILE A 345 -5.82 3.60 22.77
N GLU A 346 -4.51 3.33 22.58
CA GLU A 346 -3.46 3.66 23.55
C GLU A 346 -3.51 5.14 23.95
N ILE A 347 -3.59 6.01 22.95
CA ILE A 347 -3.69 7.45 23.15
C ILE A 347 -4.98 7.82 23.89
N ILE A 348 -6.15 7.34 23.44
CA ILE A 348 -7.44 7.71 24.05
C ILE A 348 -7.45 7.31 25.53
N GLN A 349 -6.82 6.18 25.88
CA GLN A 349 -6.72 5.72 27.26
C GLN A 349 -5.75 6.52 28.12
N GLN A 350 -4.75 7.18 27.53
CA GLN A 350 -3.84 8.08 28.26
C GLN A 350 -4.50 9.42 28.64
N HIS A 351 -5.64 9.73 28.03
CA HIS A 351 -6.38 10.98 28.23
C HIS A 351 -7.75 10.67 28.87
N GLU A 352 -7.81 10.73 30.20
CA GLU A 352 -9.02 10.41 30.98
C GLU A 352 -10.24 11.29 30.61
N ASP A 353 -10.00 12.46 30.03
CA ASP A 353 -11.02 13.42 29.58
C ASP A 353 -11.69 13.03 28.24
N VAL A 354 -11.18 12.02 27.54
CA VAL A 354 -11.70 11.59 26.24
C VAL A 354 -12.66 10.39 26.38
N THR A 355 -13.96 10.66 26.46
CA THR A 355 -14.98 9.61 26.65
C THR A 355 -15.68 9.16 25.37
N ASN A 356 -15.65 10.01 24.34
CA ASN A 356 -16.35 9.77 23.08
C ASN A 356 -15.61 10.42 21.89
N ALA A 357 -16.09 10.14 20.67
CA ALA A 357 -15.46 10.60 19.46
C ALA A 357 -15.44 12.13 19.32
N ASP A 358 -16.43 12.85 19.86
CA ASP A 358 -16.46 14.32 19.80
C ASP A 358 -15.47 14.94 20.78
N ASP A 359 -15.30 14.37 21.97
CA ASP A 359 -14.26 14.78 22.92
C ASP A 359 -12.87 14.59 22.32
N PHE A 360 -12.63 13.43 21.69
CA PHE A 360 -11.36 13.19 20.99
C PHE A 360 -11.13 14.18 19.85
N ARG A 361 -12.17 14.55 19.10
CA ARG A 361 -12.05 15.57 18.04
C ARG A 361 -11.70 16.93 18.62
N LYS A 362 -12.29 17.35 19.74
CA LYS A 362 -11.96 18.60 20.42
C LYS A 362 -10.51 18.60 20.92
N HIS A 363 -10.08 17.51 21.56
CA HIS A 363 -8.70 17.34 22.01
C HIS A 363 -7.72 17.35 20.81
N LEU A 364 -8.05 16.63 19.74
CA LEU A 364 -7.28 16.62 18.50
C LEU A 364 -7.19 18.02 17.89
N LEU A 365 -8.24 18.83 17.91
CA LEU A 365 -8.22 20.20 17.36
C LEU A 365 -7.31 21.13 18.16
N ASN A 366 -7.26 20.96 19.49
CA ASN A 366 -6.59 21.89 20.41
C ASN A 366 -5.13 21.54 20.71
N ALA A 367 -4.67 20.31 20.42
CA ALA A 367 -3.31 19.86 20.73
C ALA A 367 -2.45 19.66 19.47
N GLU A 368 -1.67 20.67 19.07
CA GLU A 368 -0.75 20.59 17.91
C GLU A 368 0.37 19.54 18.10
N ALA A 369 0.93 19.42 19.30
CA ALA A 369 1.92 18.39 19.62
C ALA A 369 1.37 16.96 19.40
N PHE A 370 0.11 16.76 19.78
CA PHE A 370 -0.59 15.51 19.62
C PHE A 370 -0.85 15.17 18.14
N LYS A 371 -1.25 16.15 17.32
CA LYS A 371 -1.37 15.99 15.86
C LYS A 371 -0.04 15.58 15.23
N LEU A 372 1.07 16.20 15.66
CA LEU A 372 2.40 15.92 15.14
C LEU A 372 2.82 14.48 15.45
N GLN A 373 2.69 14.04 16.71
CA GLN A 373 2.99 12.69 17.15
C GLN A 373 2.18 11.63 16.39
N LEU A 374 0.88 11.86 16.24
CA LEU A 374 0.00 10.95 15.50
C LEU A 374 0.36 10.88 14.01
N ARG A 375 0.79 11.99 13.40
CA ARG A 375 1.29 12.02 12.01
C ARG A 375 2.64 11.32 11.86
N GLU A 376 3.52 11.42 12.84
CA GLU A 376 4.80 10.70 12.85
C GLU A 376 4.60 9.19 12.95
N TRP A 377 3.82 8.73 13.92
CA TRP A 377 3.59 7.29 14.15
C TRP A 377 2.80 6.64 13.03
N THR A 378 1.76 7.32 12.54
CA THR A 378 0.91 6.74 11.50
C THR A 378 1.44 7.04 10.10
N GLY A 379 2.23 8.08 9.88
CA GLY A 379 2.69 8.47 8.55
C GLY A 379 1.59 9.00 7.62
N HIS A 380 0.53 9.61 8.20
CA HIS A 380 -0.50 10.33 7.44
C HIS A 380 -0.12 11.80 7.28
N THR A 381 -0.37 12.33 6.09
CA THR A 381 -0.23 13.76 5.81
C THR A 381 -1.47 14.53 6.27
N GLN A 382 -2.63 13.88 6.21
CA GLN A 382 -3.96 14.46 6.45
C GLN A 382 -4.64 13.71 7.60
N LEU A 383 -5.04 14.41 8.66
CA LEU A 383 -5.64 13.81 9.85
C LEU A 383 -7.05 13.29 9.59
N HIS A 384 -7.81 13.87 8.65
CA HIS A 384 -9.15 13.36 8.32
C HIS A 384 -9.11 11.89 7.84
N SER A 385 -7.97 11.44 7.29
CA SER A 385 -7.80 10.04 6.91
C SER A 385 -7.79 9.08 8.11
N LEU A 386 -7.56 9.59 9.32
CA LEU A 386 -7.61 8.83 10.56
C LEU A 386 -9.03 8.68 11.13
N GLU A 387 -9.99 9.46 10.65
CA GLU A 387 -11.39 9.43 11.10
C GLU A 387 -12.03 8.03 10.96
N THR A 388 -11.57 7.29 9.95
CA THR A 388 -12.00 5.91 9.71
C THR A 388 -11.55 4.95 10.80
N TYR A 389 -10.58 5.32 11.66
CA TYR A 389 -10.11 4.47 12.76
C TYR A 389 -10.65 4.92 14.11
N ILE A 390 -11.01 6.20 14.28
CA ILE A 390 -11.52 6.75 15.54
C ILE A 390 -12.79 6.00 15.97
N HIS A 391 -13.75 5.83 15.06
CA HIS A 391 -14.98 5.08 15.39
C HIS A 391 -14.70 3.61 15.74
N LEU A 392 -13.71 2.98 15.11
CA LEU A 392 -13.30 1.60 15.42
C LEU A 392 -12.64 1.51 16.79
N ALA A 393 -11.80 2.49 17.15
CA ALA A 393 -11.17 2.58 18.45
C ALA A 393 -12.22 2.70 19.56
N PHE A 394 -13.18 3.62 19.45
CA PHE A 394 -14.27 3.76 20.42
C PHE A 394 -15.19 2.54 20.47
N ALA A 395 -15.51 1.92 19.33
CA ALA A 395 -16.28 0.67 19.32
C ALA A 395 -15.54 -0.45 20.08
N LYS A 396 -14.22 -0.55 19.91
CA LYS A 396 -13.39 -1.53 20.63
C LYS A 396 -13.30 -1.19 22.12
N ILE A 397 -13.16 0.09 22.50
CA ILE A 397 -13.18 0.52 23.91
C ILE A 397 -14.52 0.19 24.57
N ARG A 398 -15.66 0.46 23.92
CA ARG A 398 -17.00 0.23 24.48
C ARG A 398 -17.40 -1.24 24.53
N GLY A 399 -16.95 -2.05 23.56
CA GLY A 399 -17.20 -3.49 23.53
C GLY A 399 -16.40 -4.28 24.58
N TYR A 400 -15.33 -3.69 25.11
CA TYR A 400 -14.51 -4.26 26.18
C TYR A 400 -14.69 -3.45 27.48
N ALA A 401 -15.87 -3.58 28.10
CA ALA A 401 -16.03 -3.16 29.48
C ALA A 401 -15.08 -4.00 30.37
N LYS A 402 -14.14 -3.32 31.05
CA LYS A 402 -13.15 -3.86 32.02
C LYS A 402 -12.13 -4.88 31.47
N ALA A 403 -11.08 -4.40 30.79
CA ALA A 403 -9.77 -5.08 30.82
C ALA A 403 -8.61 -4.11 30.52
N TYR A 404 -8.16 -3.47 31.61
CA TYR A 404 -6.80 -3.05 31.98
C TYR A 404 -5.89 -2.17 31.10
N SER A 405 -5.01 -1.48 31.85
CA SER A 405 -3.91 -0.62 31.44
C SER A 405 -2.75 -1.40 30.80
N ALA A 406 -1.91 -0.66 30.06
CA ALA A 406 -0.61 -1.08 29.48
C ALA A 406 -0.66 -1.70 28.06
N VAL A 407 -0.94 -0.87 27.04
CA VAL A 407 -0.97 -1.26 25.62
C VAL A 407 0.44 -1.39 24.99
N ALA A 408 1.43 -0.61 25.45
CA ALA A 408 2.83 -0.82 25.08
C ALA A 408 3.41 -2.11 25.70
N LEU A 409 2.98 -2.41 26.94
CA LEU A 409 3.29 -3.67 27.60
C LEU A 409 2.57 -4.83 26.91
N SER A 410 1.32 -4.68 26.46
CA SER A 410 0.58 -5.76 25.80
C SER A 410 1.20 -6.18 24.46
N ALA A 411 1.72 -5.23 23.67
CA ALA A 411 2.48 -5.55 22.46
C ALA A 411 3.78 -6.32 22.78
N SER A 412 4.50 -5.89 23.81
CA SER A 412 5.73 -6.56 24.26
C SER A 412 5.44 -7.95 24.87
N VAL A 413 4.36 -8.09 25.64
CA VAL A 413 3.87 -9.36 26.21
C VAL A 413 3.55 -10.34 25.09
N GLY A 414 2.77 -9.92 24.07
CA GLY A 414 2.45 -10.79 22.94
C GLY A 414 3.71 -11.28 22.21
N ILE A 415 4.66 -10.38 21.92
CA ILE A 415 5.94 -10.79 21.31
C ILE A 415 6.71 -11.76 22.21
N VAL A 416 6.69 -11.56 23.52
CA VAL A 416 7.39 -12.46 24.47
C VAL A 416 6.73 -13.82 24.52
N GLU A 417 5.40 -13.90 24.65
CA GLU A 417 4.65 -15.16 24.59
C GLU A 417 5.01 -15.92 23.31
N ASP A 418 5.02 -15.21 22.18
CA ASP A 418 5.38 -15.76 20.89
C ASP A 418 6.85 -16.24 20.81
N GLN A 419 7.78 -15.48 21.40
CA GLN A 419 9.18 -15.87 21.48
C GLN A 419 9.36 -17.10 22.38
N LEU A 420 8.63 -17.18 23.50
CA LEU A 420 8.67 -18.32 24.42
C LEU A 420 8.10 -19.58 23.77
N SER A 421 6.92 -19.51 23.14
CA SER A 421 6.33 -20.63 22.39
C SER A 421 7.27 -21.10 21.27
N ARG A 422 7.97 -20.17 20.61
CA ARG A 422 8.97 -20.53 19.61
C ARG A 422 10.16 -21.25 20.24
N ILE A 423 10.73 -20.74 21.32
CA ILE A 423 11.85 -21.38 22.03
C ILE A 423 11.46 -22.79 22.47
N GLU A 424 10.28 -22.94 23.06
CA GLU A 424 9.75 -24.24 23.48
C GLU A 424 9.69 -25.23 22.31
N LYS A 425 9.08 -24.81 21.18
CA LYS A 425 9.02 -25.63 19.98
C LYS A 425 10.40 -25.99 19.43
N GLN A 426 11.36 -25.05 19.46
CA GLN A 426 12.72 -25.31 19.01
C GLN A 426 13.48 -26.30 19.90
N ILE A 427 13.17 -26.34 21.20
CA ILE A 427 13.70 -27.36 22.11
C ILE A 427 13.08 -28.73 21.76
N GLN A 428 11.76 -28.79 21.56
CA GLN A 428 11.05 -30.02 21.18
C GLN A 428 11.57 -30.59 19.85
N ASP A 429 11.79 -29.73 18.87
CA ASP A 429 12.32 -30.08 17.54
C ASP A 429 13.84 -30.35 17.54
N LYS A 430 14.51 -30.30 18.70
CA LYS A 430 15.98 -30.42 18.87
C LYS A 430 16.77 -29.44 17.99
N GLU A 431 16.17 -28.29 17.68
CA GLU A 431 16.81 -27.22 16.89
C GLU A 431 17.76 -26.35 17.73
N LEU A 432 17.59 -26.34 19.05
CA LEU A 432 18.42 -25.65 20.03
C LEU A 432 18.94 -26.64 21.05
N ASN A 433 20.23 -26.53 21.39
CA ASN A 433 20.76 -27.18 22.58
C ASN A 433 20.40 -26.38 23.85
N PHE A 434 20.56 -27.00 25.03
CA PHE A 434 20.20 -26.40 26.32
C PHE A 434 20.86 -25.02 26.53
N THR A 435 22.14 -24.87 26.17
CA THR A 435 22.88 -23.62 26.32
C THR A 435 22.34 -22.52 25.41
N GLU A 436 22.01 -22.83 24.16
CA GLU A 436 21.42 -21.89 23.20
C GLU A 436 19.98 -21.50 23.57
N ALA A 437 19.20 -22.44 24.08
CA ALA A 437 17.86 -22.19 24.60
C ALA A 437 17.90 -21.25 25.80
N LEU A 438 18.79 -21.51 26.76
CA LEU A 438 18.97 -20.67 27.95
C LEU A 438 19.47 -19.26 27.60
N ALA A 439 20.37 -19.15 26.62
CA ALA A 439 20.81 -17.84 26.11
C ALA A 439 19.67 -17.06 25.44
N SER A 440 18.83 -17.75 24.67
CA SER A 440 17.67 -17.14 24.01
C SER A 440 16.63 -16.67 25.03
N LEU A 441 16.32 -17.51 26.01
CA LEU A 441 15.41 -17.19 27.12
C LEU A 441 15.90 -15.97 27.91
N LYS A 442 17.19 -15.95 28.29
CA LYS A 442 17.79 -14.80 28.98
C LYS A 442 17.69 -13.51 28.16
N SER A 443 17.90 -13.60 26.84
CA SER A 443 17.77 -12.46 25.94
C SER A 443 16.33 -11.93 25.90
N THR A 444 15.34 -12.81 25.78
CA THR A 444 13.92 -12.46 25.77
C THR A 444 13.49 -11.84 27.10
N ILE A 445 13.85 -12.45 28.24
CA ILE A 445 13.54 -11.92 29.58
C ILE A 445 14.19 -10.55 29.78
N LYS A 446 15.44 -10.37 29.35
CA LYS A 446 16.12 -9.08 29.46
C LYS A 446 15.43 -8.00 28.62
N ALA A 447 15.07 -8.31 27.37
CA ALA A 447 14.36 -7.38 26.50
C ALA A 447 13.01 -6.98 27.09
N PHE A 448 12.24 -7.96 27.58
CA PHE A 448 10.96 -7.70 28.22
C PHE A 448 11.09 -6.87 29.51
N GLY A 449 12.13 -7.12 30.31
CA GLY A 449 12.42 -6.31 31.49
C GLY A 449 12.75 -4.85 31.17
N LEU A 450 13.33 -4.57 30.00
CA LEU A 450 13.53 -3.20 29.50
C LEU A 450 12.20 -2.57 29.07
N ASP A 451 11.38 -3.32 28.31
CA ASP A 451 10.04 -2.87 27.88
C ASP A 451 9.14 -2.55 29.10
N ILE A 452 9.17 -3.36 30.17
CA ILE A 452 8.45 -3.09 31.43
C ILE A 452 8.91 -1.81 32.10
N LYS A 453 10.23 -1.56 32.16
CA LYS A 453 10.78 -0.36 32.79
C LYS A 453 10.35 0.89 32.05
N GLN A 454 10.34 0.84 30.72
CA GLN A 454 9.91 1.95 29.89
C GLN A 454 8.40 2.24 30.04
N ALA A 455 7.57 1.21 30.23
CA ALA A 455 6.13 1.38 30.41
C ALA A 455 5.72 1.93 31.80
N LYS A 456 6.64 2.03 32.77
CA LYS A 456 6.41 2.56 34.13
C LYS A 456 6.83 4.01 34.32
N VAL A 457 7.47 4.60 33.31
CA VAL A 457 7.80 6.03 33.21
C VAL A 457 6.69 6.68 32.39
#